data_AF-A0A089M232-F1
#
_entry.id   AF-A0A089M232-F1
#
_cell.length_a   1.000
_cell.length_b   1.000
_cell.length_c   1.000
_cell.angle_alpha   90.00
_cell.angle_beta   90.00
_cell.angle_gamma   90.00
#
_symmetry.space_group_name_H-M   'P 1'
#
loop_
_entity.id
_entity.type
_entity.pdbx_description
1 polymer ?
#
loop_
_entity_poly.entity_id
_entity_poly.type
_entity_poly.pdbx_seq_one_letter_code
_entity_poly.pdbx_strand_id
1 'polypeptide(L)'
;MPSRFRNPVILTIIGLLTIAAIGMIIWIGLGLFFAKSGHFYQKGIIRALNSTYQSKFVIVSKEGLNNDGYQVLKASPANDRSLVFTVSRANGHVDGGLPLWRQLSDNYEETAQIKYYPLLVKKHFGIGLQDIPVSVYRGTDSSREISDENFIVVTRGNLDDIASRAKAFFSEAESHRLKKLFFRFEDDMSFSSEDAGTEPQRFEMPGFEFKVGEHWKKGFRALSEMEFKQKMVSQIGGGIAKRVSYAFDAEYPGTGGGFSIKFKENDLNNFEAKKQ
;
A
#
# COMPACT_ATOMS: atom_id res chain seq x y z
N MET A 1 -23.53 -3.51 -81.96
CA MET A 1 -22.49 -2.76 -81.24
C MET A 1 -22.18 -3.49 -79.93
N PRO A 2 -21.00 -4.12 -79.74
CA PRO A 2 -20.67 -4.76 -78.49
C PRO A 2 -19.90 -3.80 -77.55
N SER A 3 -20.27 -3.85 -76.28
CA SER A 3 -19.77 -3.03 -75.17
C SER A 3 -18.26 -3.23 -74.91
N ARG A 4 -17.45 -2.21 -75.18
CA ARG A 4 -15.98 -2.24 -74.94
C ARG A 4 -15.47 -1.49 -73.70
N PHE A 5 -16.35 -0.94 -72.86
CA PHE A 5 -15.94 -0.08 -71.73
C PHE A 5 -16.06 -0.70 -70.33
N ARG A 6 -16.41 -1.99 -70.19
CA ARG A 6 -16.57 -2.62 -68.85
C ARG A 6 -15.29 -3.20 -68.24
N ASN A 7 -14.28 -3.55 -69.04
CA ASN A 7 -13.10 -4.29 -68.57
C ASN A 7 -12.09 -3.50 -67.71
N PRO A 8 -11.75 -2.21 -67.98
CA PRO A 8 -10.71 -1.54 -67.19
C PRO A 8 -11.20 -1.19 -65.78
N VAL A 9 -12.49 -0.89 -65.62
CA VAL A 9 -13.14 -0.61 -64.33
C VAL A 9 -13.21 -1.88 -63.47
N ILE A 10 -13.53 -3.03 -64.07
CA ILE A 10 -13.54 -4.31 -63.36
C ILE A 10 -12.13 -4.70 -62.89
N LEU A 11 -11.11 -4.50 -63.72
CA LEU A 11 -9.70 -4.76 -63.36
C LEU A 11 -9.20 -3.85 -62.22
N THR A 12 -9.58 -2.57 -62.21
CA THR A 12 -9.24 -1.66 -61.10
C THR A 12 -9.95 -2.02 -59.81
N ILE A 13 -11.23 -2.40 -59.87
CA ILE A 13 -11.98 -2.87 -58.69
C ILE A 13 -11.37 -4.15 -58.12
N ILE A 14 -11.02 -5.13 -58.97
CA ILE A 14 -10.38 -6.38 -58.53
C ILE A 14 -9.01 -6.10 -57.90
N GLY A 15 -8.21 -5.20 -58.49
CA GLY A 15 -6.92 -4.78 -57.94
C GLY A 15 -7.03 -4.10 -56.56
N LEU A 16 -8.00 -3.21 -56.38
CA LEU A 16 -8.27 -2.57 -55.09
C LEU A 16 -8.72 -3.58 -54.02
N LEU A 17 -9.58 -4.53 -54.39
CA LEU A 17 -10.03 -5.59 -53.49
C LEU A 17 -8.88 -6.51 -53.06
N THR A 18 -7.96 -6.83 -53.96
CA THR A 18 -6.79 -7.66 -53.61
C THR A 18 -5.83 -6.92 -52.68
N ILE A 19 -5.56 -5.63 -52.90
CA ILE A 19 -4.73 -4.82 -52.00
C ILE A 19 -5.38 -4.71 -50.61
N ALA A 20 -6.70 -4.47 -50.55
CA ALA A 20 -7.44 -4.42 -49.29
C ALA A 20 -7.41 -5.77 -48.54
N ALA A 21 -7.54 -6.90 -49.26
CA ALA A 21 -7.46 -8.23 -48.69
C ALA A 21 -6.05 -8.54 -48.14
N ILE A 22 -4.99 -8.20 -48.89
CA ILE A 22 -3.59 -8.34 -48.44
C ILE A 22 -3.34 -7.48 -47.19
N GLY A 23 -3.83 -6.24 -47.20
CA GLY A 23 -3.76 -5.35 -46.04
C GLY A 23 -4.43 -5.93 -44.80
N MET A 24 -5.63 -6.51 -44.94
CA MET A 24 -6.32 -7.20 -43.85
C MET A 24 -5.56 -8.44 -43.35
N ILE A 25 -5.01 -9.26 -44.24
CA ILE A 25 -4.24 -10.46 -43.85
C ILE A 25 -2.99 -10.07 -43.07
N ILE A 26 -2.26 -9.04 -43.51
CA ILE A 26 -1.10 -8.51 -42.78
C ILE A 26 -1.53 -7.97 -41.42
N TRP A 27 -2.62 -7.21 -41.35
CA TRP A 27 -3.13 -6.65 -40.10
C TRP A 27 -3.54 -7.73 -39.09
N ILE A 28 -4.25 -8.77 -39.56
CA ILE A 28 -4.69 -9.91 -38.74
C ILE A 28 -3.48 -10.75 -38.32
N GLY A 29 -2.55 -11.04 -39.23
CA GLY A 29 -1.34 -11.82 -38.95
C GLY A 29 -0.43 -11.13 -37.92
N LEU A 30 -0.20 -9.82 -38.07
CA LEU A 30 0.58 -9.03 -37.13
C LEU A 30 -0.11 -8.93 -35.76
N GLY A 31 -1.44 -8.73 -35.76
CA GLY A 31 -2.26 -8.70 -34.54
C GLY A 31 -2.19 -10.02 -33.76
N LEU A 32 -2.31 -11.16 -34.44
CA LEU A 32 -2.21 -12.49 -33.85
C LEU A 32 -0.79 -12.77 -33.31
N PHE A 33 0.25 -12.32 -34.02
CA PHE A 33 1.64 -12.44 -33.56
C PHE A 33 1.89 -11.65 -32.26
N PHE A 34 1.37 -10.41 -32.17
CA PHE A 34 1.49 -9.61 -30.94
C PHE A 34 0.62 -10.13 -29.78
N ALA A 35 -0.50 -10.78 -30.08
CA ALA A 35 -1.33 -11.45 -29.07
C ALA A 35 -0.60 -12.67 -28.47
N LYS A 36 -0.08 -13.57 -29.31
CA LYS A 36 0.67 -14.75 -28.86
C LYS A 36 1.98 -14.43 -28.13
N SER A 37 2.63 -13.31 -28.44
CA SER A 37 3.89 -12.91 -27.80
C SER A 37 3.73 -12.27 -26.41
N GLY A 38 2.49 -12.08 -25.93
CA GLY A 38 2.21 -11.41 -24.65
C GLY A 38 2.63 -9.93 -24.61
N HIS A 39 2.95 -9.31 -25.75
CA HIS A 39 3.49 -7.96 -25.81
C HIS A 39 2.47 -6.90 -25.35
N PHE A 40 1.23 -7.00 -25.83
CA PHE A 40 0.14 -6.12 -25.39
C PHE A 40 -0.16 -6.28 -23.89
N TYR A 41 -0.02 -7.50 -23.39
CA TYR A 41 -0.21 -7.82 -21.98
C TYR A 41 0.83 -7.13 -21.09
N GLN A 42 2.12 -7.27 -21.43
CA GLN A 42 3.21 -6.55 -20.78
C GLN A 42 2.98 -5.02 -20.77
N LYS A 43 2.62 -4.44 -21.91
CA LYS A 43 2.35 -3.00 -22.03
C LYS A 43 1.18 -2.56 -21.14
N GLY A 44 0.13 -3.37 -21.07
CA GLY A 44 -1.04 -3.16 -20.22
C GLY A 44 -0.72 -3.24 -18.73
N ILE A 45 0.17 -4.13 -18.31
CA ILE A 45 0.66 -4.23 -16.93
C ILE A 45 1.50 -3.00 -16.57
N ILE A 46 2.50 -2.64 -17.37
CA ILE A 46 3.36 -1.49 -17.09
C ILE A 46 2.50 -0.23 -16.97
N ARG A 47 1.54 -0.03 -17.88
CA ARG A 47 0.62 1.12 -17.81
C ARG A 47 -0.20 1.11 -16.52
N ALA A 48 -0.72 -0.05 -16.12
CA ALA A 48 -1.48 -0.19 -14.89
C ALA A 48 -0.60 0.08 -13.66
N LEU A 49 0.61 -0.48 -13.57
CA LEU A 49 1.56 -0.24 -12.49
C LEU A 49 1.92 1.25 -12.39
N ASN A 50 2.21 1.88 -13.54
CA ASN A 50 2.54 3.29 -13.58
C ASN A 50 1.37 4.17 -13.14
N SER A 51 0.14 3.79 -13.48
CA SER A 51 -1.06 4.51 -13.07
C SER A 51 -1.38 4.31 -11.59
N THR A 52 -1.33 3.07 -11.11
CA THR A 52 -1.68 2.70 -9.73
C THR A 52 -0.69 3.30 -8.74
N TYR A 53 0.60 3.14 -9.01
CA TYR A 53 1.67 3.56 -8.10
C TYR A 53 2.31 4.90 -8.48
N GLN A 54 1.86 5.57 -9.55
CA GLN A 54 2.38 6.86 -10.00
C GLN A 54 3.92 6.91 -10.12
N SER A 55 4.54 5.79 -10.52
CA SER A 55 5.99 5.63 -10.65
C SER A 55 6.29 4.84 -11.92
N LYS A 56 7.48 4.97 -12.50
CA LYS A 56 7.84 4.22 -13.70
C LYS A 56 8.27 2.80 -13.34
N PHE A 57 7.66 1.79 -13.94
CA PHE A 57 8.02 0.38 -13.76
C PHE A 57 8.62 -0.22 -15.04
N VAL A 58 9.42 -1.26 -14.84
CA VAL A 58 10.01 -2.08 -15.90
C VAL A 58 9.76 -3.56 -15.61
N ILE A 59 9.64 -4.37 -16.66
CA ILE A 59 9.66 -5.83 -16.52
C ILE A 59 11.11 -6.27 -16.50
N VAL A 60 11.48 -7.05 -15.49
CA VAL A 60 12.84 -7.55 -15.27
C VAL A 60 12.98 -9.03 -15.59
N SER A 61 11.90 -9.81 -15.50
CA SER A 61 11.89 -11.23 -15.87
C SER A 61 10.57 -11.64 -16.52
N LYS A 62 10.68 -12.60 -17.45
CA LYS A 62 9.58 -13.23 -18.18
C LYS A 62 9.79 -14.73 -18.06
N GLU A 63 8.95 -15.40 -17.30
CA GLU A 63 9.12 -16.82 -16.97
C GLU A 63 7.95 -17.62 -17.52
N GLY A 64 8.25 -18.70 -18.24
CA GLY A 64 7.26 -19.56 -18.90
C GLY A 64 6.54 -18.90 -20.09
N LEU A 65 6.16 -19.72 -21.07
CA LEU A 65 5.30 -19.33 -22.19
C LEU A 65 4.05 -20.22 -22.20
N ASN A 66 2.90 -19.65 -22.52
CA ASN A 66 1.64 -20.36 -22.75
C ASN A 66 0.93 -19.81 -24.01
N ASN A 67 -0.24 -20.34 -24.32
CA ASN A 67 -1.00 -19.93 -25.50
C ASN A 67 -1.43 -18.44 -25.48
N ASP A 68 -1.44 -17.81 -24.30
CA ASP A 68 -1.87 -16.43 -24.06
C ASP A 68 -0.70 -15.46 -23.85
N GLY A 69 0.56 -15.94 -23.89
CA GLY A 69 1.77 -15.15 -23.70
C GLY A 69 2.69 -15.70 -22.60
N TYR A 70 3.00 -14.86 -21.60
CA TYR A 70 3.92 -15.20 -20.51
C TYR A 70 3.17 -15.77 -19.30
N GLN A 71 3.73 -16.80 -18.67
CA GLN A 71 3.13 -17.41 -17.47
C GLN A 71 3.36 -16.53 -16.23
N VAL A 72 4.56 -15.98 -16.08
CA VAL A 72 4.94 -15.14 -14.94
C VAL A 72 5.70 -13.92 -15.44
N LEU A 73 5.33 -12.75 -14.91
CA LEU A 73 6.05 -11.49 -15.12
C LEU A 73 6.54 -10.98 -13.78
N LYS A 74 7.84 -10.65 -13.73
CA LYS A 74 8.43 -9.92 -12.61
C LYS A 74 8.69 -8.49 -13.02
N ALA A 75 8.29 -7.55 -12.16
CA ALA A 75 8.51 -6.14 -12.37
C ALA A 75 9.32 -5.53 -11.23
N SER A 76 9.90 -4.38 -11.52
CA SER A 76 10.54 -3.51 -10.53
C SER A 76 10.25 -2.05 -10.86
N PRO A 77 10.32 -1.14 -9.86
CA PRO A 77 10.49 0.28 -10.15
C PRO A 77 11.72 0.50 -11.03
N ALA A 78 11.65 1.49 -11.91
CA ALA A 78 12.75 1.82 -12.81
C ALA A 78 13.95 2.42 -12.05
N ASN A 79 13.68 3.14 -10.95
CA ASN A 79 14.68 3.74 -10.06
C ASN A 79 15.24 2.75 -9.03
N ASP A 80 14.64 1.57 -8.89
CA ASP A 80 15.07 0.54 -7.95
C ASP A 80 14.80 -0.85 -8.52
N ARG A 81 15.76 -1.34 -9.30
CA ARG A 81 15.68 -2.67 -9.93
C ARG A 81 15.86 -3.83 -8.96
N SER A 82 16.25 -3.53 -7.73
CA SER A 82 16.45 -4.55 -6.70
C SER A 82 15.16 -4.88 -5.94
N LEU A 83 14.08 -4.11 -6.15
CA LEU A 83 12.75 -4.41 -5.62
C LEU A 83 11.93 -5.12 -6.70
N VAL A 84 12.11 -6.44 -6.75
CA VAL A 84 11.48 -7.30 -7.76
C VAL A 84 10.28 -8.01 -7.15
N PHE A 85 9.12 -7.92 -7.80
CA PHE A 85 7.90 -8.57 -7.35
C PHE A 85 7.18 -9.21 -8.53
N THR A 86 6.47 -10.30 -8.24
CA THR A 86 5.62 -10.97 -9.21
C THR A 86 4.37 -10.13 -9.45
N VAL A 87 4.06 -9.89 -10.72
CA VAL A 87 2.91 -9.09 -11.14
C VAL A 87 1.86 -9.99 -11.74
N SER A 88 0.69 -10.02 -11.10
CA SER A 88 -0.52 -10.61 -11.66
C SER A 88 -1.65 -9.58 -11.65
N ARG A 89 -2.57 -9.71 -12.61
CA ARG A 89 -3.87 -9.04 -12.56
C ARG A 89 -4.85 -9.99 -11.86
N ALA A 90 -5.44 -9.67 -10.72
CA ALA A 90 -6.70 -10.31 -10.29
C ALA A 90 -7.82 -9.83 -11.26
N ASN A 91 -8.82 -10.58 -11.74
CA ASN A 91 -9.54 -11.77 -11.27
C ASN A 91 -9.52 -12.97 -12.25
N GLY A 92 -9.51 -14.20 -11.70
CA GLY A 92 -9.80 -15.47 -12.38
C GLY A 92 -8.58 -16.34 -12.73
N HIS A 93 -8.43 -17.53 -12.13
CA HIS A 93 -7.41 -18.49 -12.55
C HIS A 93 -7.78 -19.12 -13.91
N VAL A 94 -6.80 -19.23 -14.80
CA VAL A 94 -6.77 -20.26 -15.85
C VAL A 94 -5.48 -21.03 -15.64
N ASP A 95 -5.54 -22.36 -15.72
CA ASP A 95 -4.36 -23.22 -15.65
C ASP A 95 -3.20 -22.64 -16.47
N GLY A 96 -2.13 -22.29 -15.75
CA GLY A 96 -0.86 -21.84 -16.32
C GLY A 96 -0.81 -20.43 -16.92
N GLY A 97 -1.75 -19.51 -16.62
CA GLY A 97 -1.73 -18.15 -17.19
C GLY A 97 -2.15 -17.01 -16.26
N LEU A 98 -1.78 -15.77 -16.62
CA LEU A 98 -2.16 -14.57 -15.87
C LEU A 98 -3.56 -14.08 -16.26
N PRO A 99 -4.42 -13.66 -15.30
CA PRO A 99 -5.83 -13.35 -15.58
C PRO A 99 -6.07 -12.09 -16.42
N LEU A 100 -7.25 -12.06 -17.08
CA LEU A 100 -7.80 -10.89 -17.75
C LEU A 100 -8.69 -10.08 -16.80
N TRP A 101 -8.20 -8.87 -16.49
CA TRP A 101 -8.90 -7.69 -15.96
C TRP A 101 -9.12 -7.52 -14.44
N ARG A 102 -8.66 -6.32 -14.01
CA ARG A 102 -8.98 -5.48 -12.83
C ARG A 102 -8.58 -5.95 -11.43
N GLN A 103 -7.28 -5.88 -11.16
CA GLN A 103 -6.59 -5.30 -9.98
C GLN A 103 -5.14 -5.80 -10.01
N LEU A 104 -4.14 -4.96 -9.76
CA LEU A 104 -2.76 -5.43 -9.55
C LEU A 104 -2.66 -5.86 -8.09
N SER A 105 -2.09 -7.03 -7.82
CA SER A 105 -1.85 -7.50 -6.44
C SER A 105 -1.08 -6.46 -5.62
N ASP A 106 -1.37 -6.32 -4.32
CA ASP A 106 -0.67 -5.44 -3.36
C ASP A 106 0.82 -5.78 -3.15
N ASN A 107 1.34 -6.77 -3.88
CA ASN A 107 2.71 -7.29 -3.80
C ASN A 107 3.79 -6.21 -3.85
N TYR A 108 3.61 -5.09 -4.55
CA TYR A 108 4.61 -4.03 -4.57
C TYR A 108 4.78 -3.35 -3.21
N GLU A 109 3.69 -2.92 -2.58
CA GLU A 109 3.74 -2.23 -1.27
C GLU A 109 4.24 -3.19 -0.18
N GLU A 110 3.81 -4.46 -0.24
CA GLU A 110 4.26 -5.51 0.65
C GLU A 110 5.74 -5.84 0.48
N THR A 111 6.23 -6.00 -0.76
CA THR A 111 7.65 -6.25 -1.02
C THR A 111 8.49 -5.04 -0.58
N ALA A 112 8.01 -3.82 -0.84
CA ALA A 112 8.68 -2.60 -0.40
C ALA A 112 8.74 -2.53 1.12
N GLN A 113 7.65 -2.87 1.82
CA GLN A 113 7.60 -2.94 3.27
C GLN A 113 8.58 -3.99 3.80
N ILE A 114 8.60 -5.20 3.22
CA ILE A 114 9.51 -6.26 3.65
C ILE A 114 10.98 -5.83 3.57
N LYS A 115 11.32 -5.11 2.49
CA LYS A 115 12.70 -4.73 2.22
C LYS A 115 13.14 -3.46 2.94
N TYR A 116 12.35 -2.39 2.85
CA TYR A 116 12.77 -1.04 3.25
C TYR A 116 12.36 -0.68 4.66
N TYR A 117 11.27 -1.27 5.18
CA TYR A 117 10.79 -0.92 6.52
C TYR A 117 11.83 -1.20 7.61
N PRO A 118 12.46 -2.40 7.70
CA PRO A 118 13.48 -2.65 8.73
C PRO A 118 14.70 -1.75 8.62
N LEU A 119 15.13 -1.46 7.39
CA LEU A 119 16.30 -0.61 7.13
C LEU A 119 16.07 0.81 7.61
N LEU A 120 14.91 1.38 7.27
CA LEU A 120 14.55 2.75 7.65
C LEU A 120 14.21 2.87 9.14
N VAL A 121 13.56 1.86 9.73
CA VAL A 121 13.32 1.84 11.18
C VAL A 121 14.63 1.78 11.95
N LYS A 122 15.57 0.91 11.54
CA LYS A 122 16.91 0.86 12.16
C LYS A 122 17.66 2.20 12.01
N LYS A 123 17.58 2.83 10.83
CA LYS A 123 18.25 4.11 10.56
C LYS A 123 17.73 5.25 11.42
N HIS A 124 16.41 5.40 11.54
CA HIS A 124 15.79 6.57 12.18
C HIS A 124 15.49 6.35 13.67
N PHE A 125 15.22 5.12 14.09
CA PHE A 125 14.83 4.78 15.46
C PHE A 125 15.86 3.91 16.19
N GLY A 126 16.86 3.36 15.50
CA GLY A 126 17.88 2.49 16.11
C GLY A 126 17.39 1.07 16.40
N ILE A 127 16.18 0.71 15.98
CA ILE A 127 15.53 -0.57 16.29
C ILE A 127 15.83 -1.59 15.18
N GLY A 128 16.44 -2.72 15.56
CA GLY A 128 16.64 -3.85 14.67
C GLY A 128 15.42 -4.78 14.68
N LEU A 129 14.55 -4.66 13.68
CA LEU A 129 13.36 -5.51 13.59
C LEU A 129 13.73 -6.96 13.29
N GLN A 130 13.17 -7.89 14.07
CA GLN A 130 13.25 -9.34 13.83
C GLN A 130 12.12 -9.79 12.91
N ASP A 131 10.92 -9.24 13.12
CA ASP A 131 9.73 -9.46 12.32
C ASP A 131 9.15 -8.12 11.87
N ILE A 132 8.47 -8.11 10.72
CA ILE A 132 7.91 -6.89 10.14
C ILE A 132 6.46 -6.79 10.56
N PRO A 133 6.06 -5.76 11.33
CA PRO A 133 4.66 -5.57 11.61
C PRO A 133 3.93 -5.26 10.30
N VAL A 134 3.04 -6.15 9.89
CA VAL A 134 2.10 -5.92 8.79
C VAL A 134 0.79 -5.40 9.36
N SER A 135 0.00 -4.66 8.57
CA SER A 135 -1.32 -4.19 9.05
C SER A 135 -2.06 -5.36 9.68
N VAL A 136 -2.53 -5.16 10.91
CA VAL A 136 -3.37 -6.08 11.68
C VAL A 136 -4.73 -6.38 10.99
N TYR A 137 -4.90 -5.96 9.73
CA TYR A 137 -6.10 -6.05 8.90
C TYR A 137 -5.98 -6.97 7.67
N ARG A 138 -4.96 -7.84 7.58
CA ARG A 138 -5.13 -9.06 6.78
C ARG A 138 -5.68 -10.13 7.71
N GLY A 139 -6.99 -10.38 7.61
CA GLY A 139 -7.75 -11.42 8.32
C GLY A 139 -7.30 -12.84 7.95
N THR A 140 -6.02 -13.10 8.15
CA THR A 140 -5.40 -14.41 8.18
C THR A 140 -4.80 -14.49 9.57
N ASP A 141 -5.31 -15.44 10.34
CA ASP A 141 -4.71 -15.94 11.57
C ASP A 141 -3.20 -16.17 11.40
N SER A 142 -2.39 -15.13 11.51
CA SER A 142 -0.99 -15.32 11.86
C SER A 142 -1.02 -15.66 13.34
N SER A 143 -1.07 -16.94 13.65
CA SER A 143 -1.00 -17.52 15.00
C SER A 143 0.24 -17.09 15.81
N ARG A 144 1.08 -16.22 15.24
CA ARG A 144 2.26 -15.65 15.85
C ARG A 144 2.02 -14.16 16.06
N GLU A 145 1.73 -13.79 17.30
CA GLU A 145 1.80 -12.38 17.68
C GLU A 145 3.20 -11.84 17.40
N ILE A 146 3.26 -10.67 16.76
CA ILE A 146 4.51 -9.98 16.50
C ILE A 146 5.08 -9.53 17.84
N SER A 147 6.34 -9.89 18.10
CA SER A 147 7.03 -9.47 19.33
C SER A 147 7.05 -7.95 19.46
N ASP A 148 6.86 -7.48 20.68
CA ASP A 148 6.86 -6.06 21.04
C ASP A 148 8.15 -5.33 20.66
N GLU A 149 9.28 -6.03 20.57
CA GLU A 149 10.57 -5.49 20.12
C GLU A 149 10.53 -4.96 18.67
N ASN A 150 9.49 -5.33 17.90
CA ASN A 150 9.31 -4.88 16.53
C ASN A 150 8.51 -3.58 16.40
N PHE A 151 8.12 -2.96 17.53
CA PHE A 151 7.36 -1.72 17.56
C PHE A 151 8.24 -0.55 18.03
N ILE A 152 7.97 0.65 17.50
CA ILE A 152 8.63 1.86 17.98
C ILE A 152 7.99 2.24 19.33
N VAL A 153 8.81 2.27 20.37
CA VAL A 153 8.37 2.61 21.72
C VAL A 153 8.14 4.11 21.85
N VAL A 154 6.94 4.47 22.30
CA VAL A 154 6.56 5.83 22.62
C VAL A 154 6.27 5.92 24.11
N THR A 155 6.84 6.91 24.76
CA THR A 155 6.58 7.26 26.16
C THR A 155 6.14 8.73 26.22
N ARG A 156 5.66 9.17 27.38
CA ARG A 156 5.32 10.59 27.57
C ARG A 156 6.52 11.52 27.40
N GLY A 157 7.72 11.03 27.71
CA GLY A 157 8.97 11.81 27.67
C GLY A 157 9.64 11.89 26.30
N ASN A 158 9.28 11.04 25.34
CA ASN A 158 9.95 10.97 24.03
C ASN A 158 9.10 11.41 22.83
N LEU A 159 7.87 11.90 23.04
CA LEU A 159 6.94 12.25 21.96
C LEU A 159 7.53 13.19 20.91
N ASP A 160 8.24 14.23 21.33
CA ASP A 160 8.85 15.20 20.42
C ASP A 160 9.97 14.58 19.58
N ASP A 161 10.84 13.79 20.20
CA ASP A 161 11.89 13.04 19.49
C ASP A 161 11.29 12.04 18.48
N ILE A 162 10.25 11.31 18.89
CA ILE A 162 9.55 10.37 18.02
C ILE A 162 8.88 11.09 16.84
N ALA A 163 8.23 12.23 17.07
CA ALA A 163 7.60 13.01 15.99
C ALA A 163 8.65 13.52 14.98
N SER A 164 9.79 14.00 15.48
CA SER A 164 10.89 14.48 14.64
C SER A 164 11.51 13.35 13.79
N ARG A 165 11.79 12.20 14.41
CA ARG A 165 12.30 11.00 13.72
C ARG A 165 11.28 10.42 12.74
N ALA A 166 10.00 10.42 13.07
CA ALA A 166 8.94 9.97 12.16
C ALA A 166 8.87 10.85 10.92
N LYS A 167 9.01 12.17 11.05
CA LYS A 167 9.09 13.08 9.90
C LYS A 167 10.30 12.77 9.02
N ALA A 168 11.48 12.57 9.61
CA ALA A 168 12.68 12.18 8.87
C ALA A 168 12.49 10.83 8.15
N PHE A 169 11.89 9.85 8.83
CA PHE A 169 11.52 8.56 8.26
C PHE A 169 10.60 8.74 7.04
N PHE A 170 9.47 9.46 7.18
CA PHE A 170 8.49 9.59 6.08
C PHE A 170 9.02 10.38 4.89
N SER A 171 9.94 11.33 5.11
CA SER A 171 10.60 12.05 4.02
C SER A 171 11.41 11.11 3.11
N GLU A 172 12.02 10.06 3.66
CA GLU A 172 12.77 9.07 2.89
C GLU A 172 11.86 7.94 2.39
N ALA A 173 10.94 7.51 3.25
CA ALA A 173 10.03 6.41 3.01
C ALA A 173 9.00 6.69 1.90
N GLU A 174 8.74 7.96 1.57
CA GLU A 174 7.90 8.37 0.43
C GLU A 174 8.38 7.74 -0.87
N SER A 175 9.70 7.73 -1.10
CA SER A 175 10.31 7.15 -2.31
C SER A 175 10.11 5.65 -2.42
N HIS A 176 9.87 4.98 -1.29
CA HIS A 176 9.63 3.54 -1.16
C HIS A 176 8.15 3.20 -0.96
N ARG A 177 7.26 4.19 -0.98
CA ARG A 177 5.81 4.04 -0.73
C ARG A 177 5.47 3.41 0.62
N LEU A 178 6.33 3.53 1.63
CA LEU A 178 5.95 3.14 3.00
C LEU A 178 5.16 4.29 3.61
N LYS A 179 3.91 4.01 3.99
CA LYS A 179 2.95 5.06 4.37
C LYS A 179 2.70 5.15 5.86
N LYS A 180 3.19 4.18 6.64
CA LYS A 180 2.87 4.03 8.06
C LYS A 180 4.04 3.53 8.89
N LEU A 181 3.96 3.81 10.18
CA LEU A 181 4.84 3.31 11.24
C LEU A 181 4.01 2.58 12.29
N PHE A 182 4.62 1.64 12.99
CA PHE A 182 4.00 0.84 14.03
C PHE A 182 4.61 1.20 15.38
N PHE A 183 3.76 1.49 16.34
CA PHE A 183 4.13 2.01 17.64
C PHE A 183 3.56 1.15 18.76
N ARG A 184 4.27 1.13 19.88
CA ARG A 184 3.80 0.64 21.16
C ARG A 184 3.94 1.77 22.16
N PHE A 185 2.85 2.10 22.84
CA PHE A 185 2.92 3.06 23.95
C PHE A 185 3.26 2.32 25.24
N GLU A 186 4.31 2.78 25.90
CA GLU A 186 4.68 2.39 27.26
C GLU A 186 4.35 3.52 28.21
N ASP A 187 3.64 3.18 29.27
CA ASP A 187 3.29 4.11 30.35
C ASP A 187 3.76 3.52 31.67
N ASP A 188 4.30 4.36 32.55
CA ASP A 188 4.74 3.97 33.89
C ASP A 188 3.55 3.78 34.85
N MET A 189 2.31 3.83 34.34
CA MET A 189 1.13 3.58 35.15
C MET A 189 1.09 2.10 35.52
N SER A 190 1.46 1.81 36.77
CA SER A 190 1.48 0.49 37.39
C SER A 190 0.07 -0.06 37.57
N PHE A 191 -0.57 -0.49 36.48
CA PHE A 191 -1.75 -1.34 36.53
C PHE A 191 -1.31 -2.80 36.39
N SER A 192 -1.90 -3.69 37.20
CA SER A 192 -1.49 -5.10 37.22
C SER A 192 -1.84 -5.77 35.89
N SER A 193 -0.95 -6.60 35.34
CA SER A 193 -1.13 -7.23 34.02
C SER A 193 -2.30 -8.22 33.93
N GLU A 194 -2.98 -8.49 35.04
CA GLU A 194 -4.14 -9.40 35.13
C GLU A 194 -5.48 -8.69 34.89
N ASP A 195 -5.48 -7.35 34.81
CA ASP A 195 -6.68 -6.54 34.62
C ASP A 195 -7.03 -6.34 33.14
N ALA A 196 -8.29 -6.55 32.75
CA ALA A 196 -8.72 -6.36 31.37
C ALA A 196 -8.54 -4.89 30.92
N GLY A 197 -7.56 -4.64 30.05
CA GLY A 197 -7.24 -3.29 29.56
C GLY A 197 -5.80 -2.83 29.81
N THR A 198 -4.95 -3.65 30.44
CA THR A 198 -3.53 -3.34 30.67
C THR A 198 -2.60 -3.85 29.57
N GLU A 199 -3.13 -4.38 28.46
CA GLU A 199 -2.32 -4.79 27.32
C GLU A 199 -1.51 -3.62 26.75
N PRO A 200 -0.27 -3.86 26.28
CA PRO A 200 0.53 -2.84 25.63
C PRO A 200 -0.24 -2.23 24.47
N GLN A 201 -0.39 -0.90 24.46
CA GLN A 201 -1.15 -0.23 23.42
C GLN A 201 -0.32 -0.19 22.13
N ARG A 202 -0.58 -1.15 21.24
CA ARG A 202 -0.03 -1.23 19.89
C ARG A 202 -0.93 -0.47 18.91
N PHE A 203 -0.36 0.34 18.03
CA PHE A 203 -1.12 1.08 17.02
C PHE A 203 -0.30 1.39 15.77
N GLU A 204 -0.98 1.53 14.63
CA GLU A 204 -0.39 1.99 13.38
C GLU A 204 -0.70 3.47 13.14
N MET A 205 0.27 4.19 12.60
CA MET A 205 0.16 5.63 12.37
C MET A 205 0.58 5.95 10.94
N PRO A 206 -0.34 6.50 10.11
CA PRO A 206 0.01 6.95 8.78
C PRO A 206 0.82 8.25 8.85
N GLY A 207 1.87 8.35 8.04
CA GLY A 207 2.70 9.55 7.90
C GLY A 207 2.20 10.54 6.86
N PHE A 208 1.13 10.20 6.16
CA PHE A 208 0.61 10.99 5.05
C PHE A 208 -0.90 11.22 5.19
N GLU A 209 -1.35 12.39 4.78
CA GLU A 209 -2.75 12.73 4.60
C GLU A 209 -3.16 12.54 3.13
N PHE A 210 -4.36 12.00 2.93
CA PHE A 210 -4.92 11.84 1.60
C PHE A 210 -5.53 13.16 1.12
N LYS A 211 -5.00 13.75 0.05
CA LYS A 211 -5.65 14.87 -0.64
C LYS A 211 -6.42 14.35 -1.85
N VAL A 212 -7.74 14.42 -1.80
CA VAL A 212 -8.60 14.28 -2.99
C VAL A 212 -8.52 15.61 -3.77
N GLY A 213 -8.14 15.57 -5.04
CA GLY A 213 -8.25 16.71 -5.97
C GLY A 213 -9.01 16.32 -7.25
N GLU A 214 -9.65 17.30 -7.91
CA GLU A 214 -10.72 17.20 -8.93
C GLU A 214 -10.47 16.29 -10.14
N HIS A 215 -9.24 15.82 -10.36
CA HIS A 215 -8.92 14.88 -11.44
C HIS A 215 -8.08 13.71 -10.94
N TRP A 216 -8.70 12.77 -10.21
CA TRP A 216 -8.25 11.37 -9.99
C TRP A 216 -6.76 11.12 -9.69
N LYS A 217 -6.00 12.12 -9.25
CA LYS A 217 -4.60 12.01 -8.84
C LYS A 217 -4.60 12.04 -7.33
N LYS A 218 -4.64 10.85 -6.73
CA LYS A 218 -4.48 10.63 -5.29
C LYS A 218 -3.11 11.19 -4.90
N GLY A 219 -3.06 12.40 -4.39
CA GLY A 219 -1.86 13.02 -3.86
C GLY A 219 -1.78 12.73 -2.37
N PHE A 220 -0.67 12.16 -1.92
CA PHE A 220 -0.36 12.06 -0.49
C PHE A 220 0.41 13.30 -0.09
N ARG A 221 0.03 13.94 1.01
CA ARG A 221 0.82 15.01 1.64
C ARG A 221 1.46 14.44 2.91
N ALA A 222 2.77 14.53 3.04
CA ALA A 222 3.44 14.19 4.30
C ALA A 222 2.90 15.07 5.44
N LEU A 223 2.64 14.45 6.59
CA LEU A 223 2.27 15.16 7.80
C LEU A 223 3.46 15.99 8.29
N SER A 224 3.19 17.20 8.75
CA SER A 224 4.17 17.96 9.53
C SER A 224 4.41 17.27 10.88
N GLU A 225 5.52 17.61 11.52
CA GLU A 225 5.88 17.11 12.85
C GLU A 225 4.77 17.38 13.88
N MET A 226 4.21 18.58 13.85
CA MET A 226 3.10 18.97 14.73
C MET A 226 1.82 18.17 14.46
N GLU A 227 1.47 17.96 13.19
CA GLU A 227 0.28 17.15 12.82
C GLU A 227 0.47 15.68 13.18
N PHE A 228 1.69 15.15 13.02
CA PHE A 228 2.01 13.79 13.41
C PHE A 228 1.92 13.62 14.93
N LYS A 229 2.50 14.56 15.69
CA LYS A 229 2.41 14.59 17.15
C LYS A 229 0.96 14.68 17.62
N GLN A 230 0.15 15.55 17.00
CA GLN A 230 -1.28 15.67 17.28
C GLN A 230 -2.03 14.34 17.14
N LYS A 231 -1.82 13.65 16.01
CA LYS A 231 -2.45 12.35 15.78
C LYS A 231 -1.95 11.31 16.78
N MET A 232 -0.66 11.29 17.09
CA MET A 232 -0.07 10.38 18.06
C MET A 232 -0.68 10.58 19.46
N VAL A 233 -0.77 11.83 19.92
CA VAL A 233 -1.40 12.18 21.21
C VAL A 233 -2.87 11.80 21.23
N SER A 234 -3.60 12.00 20.14
CA SER A 234 -5.00 11.57 20.04
C SER A 234 -5.16 10.05 20.12
N GLN A 235 -4.29 9.28 19.47
CA GLN A 235 -4.32 7.82 19.49
C GLN A 235 -3.96 7.27 20.87
N ILE A 236 -2.83 7.71 21.43
CA ILE A 236 -2.37 7.30 22.74
C ILE A 236 -3.35 7.74 23.82
N GLY A 237 -3.79 9.00 23.77
CA GLY A 237 -4.72 9.57 24.73
C GLY A 237 -6.06 8.84 24.78
N GLY A 238 -6.59 8.38 23.65
CA GLY A 238 -7.79 7.53 23.63
C GLY A 238 -7.60 6.21 24.39
N GLY A 239 -6.42 5.59 24.27
CA GLY A 239 -6.07 4.38 25.02
C GLY A 239 -5.89 4.63 26.51
N ILE A 240 -5.19 5.70 26.89
CA ILE A 240 -5.06 6.12 28.29
C ILE A 240 -6.45 6.37 28.90
N ALA A 241 -7.30 7.13 28.20
CA ALA A 241 -8.65 7.46 28.68
C ALA A 241 -9.46 6.19 28.98
N LYS A 242 -9.38 5.20 28.09
CA LYS A 242 -10.07 3.92 28.26
C LYS A 242 -9.56 3.13 29.47
N ARG A 243 -8.24 3.10 29.69
CA ARG A 243 -7.62 2.45 30.86
C ARG A 243 -8.01 3.12 32.17
N VAL A 244 -7.97 4.45 32.22
CA VAL A 244 -8.34 5.19 33.43
C VAL A 244 -9.83 5.01 33.74
N SER A 245 -10.71 5.04 32.72
CA SER A 245 -12.14 4.75 32.90
C SER A 245 -12.37 3.37 33.49
N TYR A 246 -11.68 2.35 32.97
CA TYR A 246 -11.78 0.99 33.48
C TYR A 246 -11.34 0.88 34.94
N ALA A 247 -10.17 1.45 35.28
CA ALA A 247 -9.66 1.44 36.65
C ALA A 247 -10.61 2.14 37.64
N PHE A 248 -11.19 3.26 37.23
CA PHE A 248 -12.16 3.98 38.04
C PHE A 248 -13.46 3.20 38.24
N ASP A 249 -14.00 2.59 37.18
CA ASP A 249 -15.22 1.77 37.26
C ASP A 249 -15.02 0.54 38.16
N ALA A 250 -13.81 -0.05 38.13
CA ALA A 250 -13.43 -1.16 39.01
C ALA A 250 -13.35 -0.75 40.49
N GLU A 251 -12.83 0.45 40.79
CA GLU A 251 -12.73 0.97 42.15
C GLU A 251 -14.07 1.52 42.68
N TYR A 252 -14.94 2.05 41.80
CA TYR A 252 -16.20 2.73 42.15
C TYR A 252 -17.43 2.20 41.38
N PRO A 253 -17.79 0.91 41.51
CA PRO A 253 -18.82 0.24 40.68
C PRO A 253 -20.24 0.80 40.78
N GLY A 254 -20.53 1.70 41.73
CA GLY A 254 -21.84 2.34 41.92
C GLY A 254 -21.94 3.80 41.47
N THR A 255 -20.85 4.40 40.97
CA THR A 255 -20.82 5.85 40.69
C THR A 255 -21.40 6.27 39.34
N GLY A 256 -21.70 5.30 38.47
CA GLY A 256 -22.51 5.47 37.26
C GLY A 256 -22.20 6.77 36.51
N GLY A 257 -21.00 6.87 35.95
CA GLY A 257 -20.61 8.06 35.20
C GLY A 257 -19.24 7.89 34.59
N GLY A 258 -19.19 7.53 33.31
CA GLY A 258 -17.96 7.59 32.54
C GLY A 258 -17.41 9.02 32.55
N PHE A 259 -16.10 9.18 32.41
CA PHE A 259 -15.48 10.49 32.26
C PHE A 259 -14.71 10.54 30.94
N SER A 260 -14.85 11.67 30.27
CA SER A 260 -14.06 11.96 29.07
C SER A 260 -12.74 12.60 29.50
N ILE A 261 -11.62 11.97 29.12
CA ILE A 261 -10.29 12.56 29.23
C ILE A 261 -9.94 13.18 27.88
N LYS A 262 -9.61 14.47 27.88
CA LYS A 262 -9.13 15.19 26.71
C LYS A 262 -7.74 15.74 26.97
N PHE A 263 -6.78 15.24 26.22
CA PHE A 263 -5.41 15.76 26.23
C PHE A 263 -5.33 17.10 25.50
N LYS A 264 -4.62 18.05 26.09
CA LYS A 264 -4.43 19.41 25.58
C LYS A 264 -3.05 19.55 24.94
N GLU A 265 -2.93 20.49 24.01
CA GLU A 265 -1.63 21.06 23.59
C GLU A 265 -0.59 20.05 23.02
N ASN A 266 -1.05 18.95 22.41
CA ASN A 266 -0.18 17.88 21.89
C ASN A 266 0.72 17.27 22.97
N ASP A 267 0.22 17.22 24.20
CA ASP A 267 0.94 16.70 25.35
C ASP A 267 0.12 15.58 26.00
N LEU A 268 0.80 14.49 26.36
CA LEU A 268 0.21 13.38 27.12
C LEU A 268 0.23 13.63 28.63
N ASN A 269 0.85 14.71 29.10
CA ASN A 269 0.90 15.06 30.53
C ASN A 269 -0.19 16.06 30.95
N ASN A 270 -0.76 16.79 30.00
CA ASN A 270 -1.78 17.80 30.28
C ASN A 270 -3.16 17.33 29.77
N PHE A 271 -4.07 17.04 30.68
CA PHE A 271 -5.42 16.58 30.33
C PHE A 271 -6.51 17.20 31.20
N GLU A 272 -7.70 17.31 30.62
CA GLU A 272 -8.92 17.61 31.34
C GLU A 272 -9.79 16.35 31.43
N ALA A 273 -10.23 16.02 32.64
CA ALA A 273 -11.27 15.02 32.86
C ALA A 273 -12.61 15.71 33.10
N LYS A 274 -13.64 15.32 32.36
CA LYS A 274 -15.03 15.75 32.58
C LYS A 274 -15.91 14.53 32.79
N LYS A 275 -16.60 14.50 33.93
CA LYS A 275 -17.65 13.53 34.22
C LYS A 275 -18.79 13.71 33.21
N GLN A 276 -19.24 12.61 32.60
CA GLN A 276 -20.42 12.57 31.73
C GLN A 276 -21.70 12.45 32.55
#